data_AF-E1WX39-F1
#
_entry.id   AF-E1WX39-F1
#
_cell.length_a   1.000
_cell.length_b   1.000
_cell.length_c   1.000
_cell.angle_alpha   90.00
_cell.angle_beta   90.00
_cell.angle_gamma   90.00
#
_symmetry.space_group_name_H-M   'P 1'
#
loop_
_entity.id
_entity.type
_entity.pdbx_description
1 polymer ?
#
loop_
_entity_poly.entity_id
_entity_poly.type
_entity_poly.pdbx_seq_one_letter_code
_entity_poly.pdbx_strand_id
1 'polypeptide(L)'
;MILFKWIIDLYLALILLLASKKKGMLKRIRKALVSLKEGLSQEGVETREMFQIYSRYTQGKATKKEMKVANEQLRDIVKSLGLGVLLVLPFAPLTLPIIVKLGKRFGVDIIPSSFKKPEDD
;
A
#
# COMPACT_ATOMS: atom_id res chain seq x y z
N MET A 1 16.67 -1.68 -12.33
CA MET A 1 16.21 -2.24 -11.03
C MET A 1 16.68 -1.42 -9.82
N ILE A 2 17.90 -0.85 -9.82
CA ILE A 2 18.42 -0.03 -8.71
C ILE A 2 17.82 1.39 -8.70
N LEU A 3 17.81 2.08 -9.84
CA LEU A 3 17.33 3.46 -9.95
C LEU A 3 15.87 3.66 -9.48
N PHE A 4 14.98 2.76 -9.90
CA PHE A 4 13.56 2.80 -9.50
C PHE A 4 13.37 2.66 -7.98
N LYS A 5 14.17 1.81 -7.33
CA LYS A 5 14.14 1.63 -5.87
C LYS A 5 14.55 2.91 -5.15
N TRP A 6 15.62 3.57 -5.61
CA TRP A 6 16.08 4.86 -5.08
C TRP A 6 15.03 5.96 -5.23
N ILE A 7 14.36 6.04 -6.38
CA ILE A 7 13.28 7.00 -6.59
C ILE A 7 12.15 6.79 -5.58
N ILE A 8 11.71 5.56 -5.36
CA ILE A 8 10.67 5.26 -4.36
C ILE A 8 11.17 5.56 -2.94
N ASP A 9 12.42 5.23 -2.60
CA ASP A 9 12.98 5.53 -1.29
C ASP A 9 13.06 7.04 -1.02
N LEU A 10 13.55 7.81 -1.99
CA LEU A 10 13.59 9.27 -1.92
C LEU A 10 12.18 9.86 -1.78
N TYR A 11 11.25 9.35 -2.58
CA TYR A 11 9.84 9.73 -2.52
C TYR A 11 9.24 9.51 -1.12
N LEU A 12 9.42 8.30 -0.55
CA LEU A 12 8.95 7.99 0.80
C LEU A 12 9.63 8.84 1.88
N ALA A 13 10.95 9.09 1.75
CA ALA A 13 11.68 9.94 2.67
C ALA A 13 11.13 11.38 2.68
N LEU A 14 10.83 11.94 1.51
CA LEU A 14 10.25 13.26 1.38
C LEU A 14 8.85 13.33 2.04
N ILE A 15 7.99 12.34 1.79
CA ILE A 15 6.68 12.27 2.46
C ILE A 15 6.82 12.23 3.97
N LEU A 16 7.71 11.36 4.48
CA LEU A 16 7.90 11.20 5.92
C LEU A 16 8.47 12.46 6.56
N LEU A 17 9.37 13.16 5.87
CA LEU A 17 9.88 14.47 6.27
C LEU A 17 8.76 15.51 6.34
N LEU A 18 7.87 15.56 5.35
CA LEU A 18 6.73 16.49 5.36
C LEU A 18 5.72 16.12 6.46
N ALA A 19 5.45 14.83 6.64
CA ALA A 19 4.55 14.33 7.68
C ALA A 19 5.11 14.60 9.08
N SER A 20 6.42 14.49 9.30
CA SER A 20 7.04 14.75 10.61
C SER A 20 6.90 16.20 11.06
N LYS A 21 6.79 17.16 10.12
CA LYS A 21 6.54 18.57 10.44
C LYS A 21 5.17 18.82 11.08
N LYS A 22 4.19 17.92 10.90
CA LYS A 22 2.86 18.04 11.49
C LYS A 22 2.70 17.11 12.69
N LYS A 23 2.56 17.68 13.88
CA LYS A 23 2.42 16.95 15.15
C LYS A 23 1.36 15.84 15.05
N GLY A 24 1.75 14.63 15.43
CA GLY A 24 0.86 13.45 15.45
C GLY A 24 0.55 12.81 14.09
N MET A 25 1.02 13.37 12.96
CA MET A 25 0.74 12.82 11.63
C MET A 25 1.31 11.41 11.45
N LEU A 26 2.55 11.17 11.87
CA LEU A 26 3.17 9.83 11.79
C LEU A 26 2.35 8.77 12.56
N LYS A 27 1.80 9.13 13.73
CA LYS A 27 0.93 8.25 14.51
C LYS A 27 -0.38 7.97 13.77
N ARG A 28 -0.96 8.96 13.08
CA ARG A 28 -2.16 8.80 12.26
C ARG A 28 -1.90 7.90 11.05
N ILE A 29 -0.77 8.08 10.37
CA ILE A 29 -0.34 7.21 9.25
C ILE A 29 -0.19 5.78 9.74
N ARG A 30 0.52 5.55 10.85
CA ARG A 30 0.65 4.19 11.43
C ARG A 30 -0.71 3.57 11.73
N LYS A 31 -1.61 4.29 12.41
CA LYS A 31 -2.96 3.81 12.70
C LYS A 31 -3.71 3.44 11.43
N ALA A 32 -3.65 4.29 10.40
CA ALA A 32 -4.28 4.00 9.12
C ALA A 32 -3.70 2.77 8.43
N LEU A 33 -2.38 2.54 8.51
CA LEU A 33 -1.74 1.34 7.97
C LEU A 33 -2.20 0.07 8.71
N VAL A 34 -2.38 0.14 10.03
CA VAL A 34 -2.93 -0.99 10.83
C VAL A 34 -4.37 -1.28 10.41
N SER A 35 -5.22 -0.27 10.33
CA SER A 35 -6.62 -0.44 9.90
C SER A 35 -6.72 -0.93 8.45
N LEU A 36 -5.82 -0.47 7.56
CA LEU A 36 -5.77 -0.96 6.18
C LEU A 36 -5.40 -2.45 6.14
N LYS A 37 -4.41 -2.90 6.92
CA LYS A 37 -4.05 -4.32 7.04
C LYS A 37 -5.27 -5.15 7.47
N GLU A 38 -5.97 -4.69 8.51
CA GLU A 38 -7.15 -5.38 9.04
C GLU A 38 -8.26 -5.46 7.98
N GLY A 39 -8.58 -4.35 7.31
CA GLY A 39 -9.58 -4.34 6.25
C GLY A 39 -9.21 -5.24 5.07
N LEU A 40 -7.96 -5.19 4.60
CA LEU A 40 -7.46 -6.10 3.55
C LEU A 40 -7.52 -7.58 3.95
N SER A 41 -7.48 -7.89 5.25
CA SER A 41 -7.59 -9.27 5.75
C SER A 41 -9.04 -9.74 5.84
N GLN A 42 -10.01 -8.81 5.91
CA GLN A 42 -11.44 -9.09 6.01
C GLN A 42 -12.14 -9.10 4.65
N GLU A 43 -11.60 -8.38 3.68
CA GLU A 43 -12.17 -8.29 2.34
C GLU A 43 -12.08 -9.63 1.57
N GLY A 44 -13.17 -9.96 0.87
CA GLY A 44 -13.38 -11.24 0.18
C GLY A 44 -12.71 -11.35 -1.19
N VAL A 45 -13.50 -11.72 -2.21
CA VAL A 45 -13.01 -12.11 -3.55
C VAL A 45 -12.27 -10.98 -4.28
N GLU A 46 -12.79 -9.75 -4.21
CA GLU A 46 -12.22 -8.59 -4.92
C GLU A 46 -10.79 -8.28 -4.46
N THR A 47 -10.53 -8.39 -3.16
CA THR A 47 -9.19 -8.23 -2.60
C THR A 47 -8.24 -9.32 -3.08
N ARG A 48 -8.73 -10.56 -3.30
CA ARG A 48 -7.90 -11.61 -3.90
C ARG A 48 -7.49 -11.30 -5.32
N GLU A 49 -8.43 -10.86 -6.15
CA GLU A 49 -8.16 -10.48 -7.54
C GLU A 49 -7.16 -9.32 -7.61
N MET A 50 -7.34 -8.31 -6.76
CA MET A 50 -6.41 -7.20 -6.62
C MET A 50 -4.98 -7.68 -6.29
N PHE A 51 -4.81 -8.54 -5.27
CA PHE A 51 -3.50 -9.10 -4.92
C PHE A 51 -2.89 -9.95 -6.04
N GLN A 52 -3.70 -10.71 -6.79
CA GLN A 52 -3.24 -11.48 -7.95
C GLN A 52 -2.72 -10.58 -9.08
N ILE A 53 -3.43 -9.48 -9.37
CA ILE A 53 -2.98 -8.49 -10.37
C ILE A 53 -1.64 -7.88 -9.95
N TYR A 54 -1.50 -7.47 -8.68
CA TYR A 54 -0.23 -6.95 -8.18
C TYR A 54 0.90 -7.98 -8.26
N SER A 55 0.62 -9.24 -7.94
CA SER A 55 1.60 -10.33 -8.09
C SER A 55 2.03 -10.49 -9.56
N ARG A 56 1.08 -10.53 -10.50
CA ARG A 56 1.38 -10.57 -11.95
C ARG A 56 2.14 -9.34 -12.43
N TYR A 57 1.87 -8.16 -11.86
CA TYR A 57 2.59 -6.94 -12.19
C TYR A 57 4.08 -7.02 -11.83
N THR A 58 4.41 -7.60 -10.67
CA THR A 58 5.83 -7.81 -10.31
C THR A 58 6.56 -8.76 -11.27
N GLN A 59 5.81 -9.61 -11.98
CA GLN A 59 6.32 -10.53 -13.01
C GLN A 59 6.30 -9.93 -14.42
N GLY A 60 5.87 -8.66 -14.59
CA GLY A 60 5.70 -8.03 -15.90
C GLY A 60 4.50 -8.56 -16.72
N LYS A 61 3.59 -9.31 -16.08
CA LYS A 61 2.46 -9.99 -16.74
C LYS A 61 1.11 -9.28 -16.59
N ALA A 62 1.06 -8.15 -15.88
CA ALA A 62 -0.16 -7.36 -15.73
C ALA A 62 -0.20 -6.22 -16.74
N THR A 63 -1.35 -6.04 -17.37
CA THR A 63 -1.65 -4.93 -18.26
C THR A 63 -1.87 -3.63 -17.48
N LYS A 64 -1.76 -2.49 -18.17
CA LYS A 64 -2.09 -1.19 -17.58
C LYS A 64 -3.55 -1.10 -17.11
N LYS A 65 -4.48 -1.77 -17.82
CA LYS A 65 -5.90 -1.80 -17.46
C LYS A 65 -6.13 -2.59 -16.17
N GLU A 66 -5.54 -3.79 -16.06
CA GLU A 66 -5.59 -4.59 -14.83
C GLU A 66 -5.00 -3.80 -13.65
N MET A 67 -3.86 -3.13 -13.85
CA MET A 67 -3.27 -2.29 -12.80
C MET A 67 -4.15 -1.12 -12.40
N LYS A 68 -4.86 -0.50 -13.34
CA LYS A 68 -5.81 0.58 -13.04
C LYS A 68 -6.93 0.06 -12.12
N VAL A 69 -7.51 -1.09 -12.46
CA VAL A 69 -8.57 -1.73 -11.66
C VAL A 69 -8.07 -2.08 -10.26
N ALA A 70 -6.89 -2.71 -10.14
CA ALA A 70 -6.32 -3.06 -8.84
C ALA A 70 -5.99 -1.83 -7.96
N ASN A 71 -5.56 -0.73 -8.58
CA ASN A 71 -5.33 0.52 -7.86
C ASN A 71 -6.66 1.19 -7.44
N GLU A 72 -7.71 1.09 -8.26
CA GLU A 72 -9.05 1.59 -7.94
C GLU A 72 -9.65 0.81 -6.76
N GLN A 73 -9.58 -0.52 -6.77
CA GLN A 73 -10.00 -1.35 -5.63
C GLN A 73 -9.27 -0.95 -4.34
N LEU A 74 -7.94 -0.81 -4.39
CA LEU A 74 -7.16 -0.38 -3.23
C LEU A 74 -7.61 0.99 -2.71
N ARG A 75 -7.92 1.92 -3.63
CA ARG A 75 -8.44 3.25 -3.26
C ARG A 75 -9.79 3.17 -2.58
N ASP A 76 -10.67 2.33 -3.08
CA ASP A 76 -12.02 2.22 -2.55
C ASP A 76 -12.03 1.55 -1.17
N ILE A 77 -11.16 0.56 -0.94
CA ILE A 77 -10.88 0.02 0.41
C ILE A 77 -10.39 1.13 1.35
N VAL A 78 -9.42 1.94 0.92
CA VAL A 78 -8.90 3.05 1.74
C VAL A 78 -9.98 4.08 2.06
N LYS A 79 -10.87 4.39 1.11
CA LYS A 79 -12.01 5.31 1.32
C LYS A 79 -13.07 4.70 2.23
N SER A 80 -13.45 3.45 2.03
CA SER A 80 -14.51 2.77 2.80
C SER A 80 -14.12 2.66 4.28
N LEU A 81 -12.84 2.45 4.57
CA LEU A 81 -12.27 2.45 5.91
C LEU A 81 -12.08 3.86 6.51
N GLY A 82 -12.43 4.93 5.79
CA GLY A 82 -12.26 6.31 6.27
C GLY A 82 -10.79 6.75 6.40
N LEU A 83 -9.86 6.09 5.72
CA LEU A 83 -8.41 6.29 5.84
C LEU A 83 -7.92 7.47 5.01
N GLY A 84 -8.65 8.58 5.06
CA GLY A 84 -8.38 9.79 4.27
C GLY A 84 -6.96 10.34 4.44
N VAL A 85 -6.31 10.08 5.58
CA VAL A 85 -4.90 10.46 5.79
C VAL A 85 -3.96 9.83 4.76
N LEU A 86 -4.22 8.62 4.28
CA LEU A 86 -3.40 7.96 3.24
C LEU A 86 -3.68 8.54 1.85
N LEU A 87 -4.90 9.06 1.61
CA LEU A 87 -5.31 9.68 0.34
C LEU A 87 -4.77 11.11 0.18
N VAL A 88 -4.72 11.87 1.28
CA VAL A 88 -4.29 13.27 1.28
C VAL A 88 -2.78 13.46 1.46
N LEU A 89 -2.00 12.37 1.59
CA LEU A 89 -0.54 12.49 1.52
C LEU A 89 -0.18 13.13 0.17
N PRO A 90 0.67 14.17 0.16
CA PRO A 90 1.04 14.83 -1.08
C PRO A 90 1.64 13.78 -2.03
N PHE A 91 1.03 13.68 -3.22
CA PHE A 91 1.43 12.77 -4.29
C PHE A 91 1.23 11.26 -4.05
N ALA A 92 0.44 10.82 -3.06
CA ALA A 92 0.32 9.40 -2.70
C ALA A 92 0.00 8.47 -3.89
N PRO A 93 0.96 7.66 -4.38
CA PRO A 93 0.68 6.64 -5.36
C PRO A 93 -0.04 5.50 -4.63
N LEU A 94 -1.34 5.41 -4.88
CA LEU A 94 -2.24 4.39 -4.33
C LEU A 94 -2.04 3.07 -5.06
N THR A 95 -0.86 2.49 -4.85
CA THR A 95 -0.45 1.20 -5.38
C THR A 95 0.04 0.34 -4.22
N LEU A 96 -0.30 -0.93 -4.24
CA LEU A 96 0.05 -1.86 -3.17
C LEU A 96 1.56 -1.90 -2.86
N PRO A 97 2.50 -1.93 -3.84
CA PRO A 97 3.94 -1.99 -3.53
C PRO A 97 4.44 -0.82 -2.68
N ILE A 98 3.91 0.38 -2.90
CA ILE A 98 4.34 1.58 -2.17
C ILE A 98 3.75 1.58 -0.76
N ILE A 99 2.47 1.19 -0.62
CA ILE A 99 1.83 1.04 0.69
C ILE A 99 2.53 -0.05 1.52
N VAL A 100 2.92 -1.17 0.92
CA VAL A 100 3.69 -2.23 1.60
C VAL A 100 5.02 -1.69 2.12
N LYS A 101 5.76 -0.93 1.29
CA LYS A 101 7.03 -0.33 1.69
C LYS A 101 6.86 0.70 2.81
N LEU A 102 5.79 1.50 2.75
CA LEU A 102 5.42 2.42 3.81
C LEU A 102 5.05 1.67 5.11
N GLY A 103 4.24 0.62 5.03
CA GLY A 103 3.91 -0.27 6.14
C GLY A 103 5.15 -0.80 6.85
N LYS A 104 6.12 -1.34 6.10
CA LYS A 104 7.38 -1.83 6.65
C LYS A 104 8.15 -0.76 7.43
N ARG A 105 8.17 0.51 6.98
CA ARG A 105 8.79 1.63 7.72
C ARG A 105 8.12 1.89 9.07
N PHE A 106 6.83 1.55 9.20
CA PHE A 106 6.06 1.67 10.43
C PHE A 106 5.93 0.36 11.20
N GLY A 107 6.61 -0.72 10.80
CA GLY A 107 6.48 -2.04 11.42
C GLY A 107 5.09 -2.67 11.24
N VAL A 108 4.39 -2.34 10.15
CA VAL A 108 3.09 -2.91 9.80
C VAL A 108 3.24 -3.73 8.52
N ASP A 109 2.97 -5.02 8.62
CA ASP A 109 2.91 -5.89 7.44
C ASP A 109 1.54 -5.80 6.78
N ILE A 110 1.48 -5.16 5.63
CA ILE A 110 0.24 -4.86 4.91
C ILE A 110 -0.33 -6.09 4.21
N ILE A 111 0.50 -7.03 3.78
CA ILE A 111 0.06 -8.20 3.02
C ILE A 111 -0.55 -9.21 4.01
N PRO A 112 -1.85 -9.54 3.92
CA PRO A 112 -2.45 -10.54 4.80
C PRO A 112 -1.81 -11.91 4.59
N SER A 113 -1.75 -12.71 5.65
CA SER A 113 -1.15 -14.05 5.62
C SER A 113 -1.78 -14.97 4.57
N SER A 114 -3.09 -14.85 4.32
CA SER A 114 -3.81 -15.60 3.28
C SER A 114 -3.33 -15.35 1.85
N PHE A 115 -2.56 -14.28 1.63
CA PHE A 115 -2.00 -13.89 0.33
C PHE A 115 -0.49 -14.12 0.23
N LYS A 116 0.15 -14.52 1.33
CA LYS A 116 1.52 -14.99 1.31
C LYS A 116 1.54 -16.41 0.77
N LYS A 117 2.50 -16.71 -0.10
CA LYS A 117 2.71 -18.11 -0.51
C LYS A 117 3.28 -18.89 0.69
N PRO A 118 3.14 -20.23 0.74
CA PRO A 118 3.66 -21.07 1.82
C PRO A 118 5.19 -21.15 1.98
N GLU A 119 5.97 -20.25 1.38
CA GLU A 119 7.42 -20.24 1.47
C GLU A 119 7.87 -18.82 1.81
N ASP A 120 7.86 -18.49 3.10
CA ASP A 120 8.47 -17.30 3.71
C ASP A 120 8.65 -17.55 5.23
N ASP A 121 9.15 -18.74 5.61
CA ASP A 121 9.72 -19.07 6.93
C ASP A 121 11.22 -19.36 6.80
#